data_AF-A0A7J6P018-F1
#
_entry.id   AF-A0A7J6P018-F1
#
_cell.length_a   1.000
_cell.length_b   1.000
_cell.length_c   1.000
_cell.angle_alpha   90.00
_cell.angle_beta   90.00
_cell.angle_gamma   90.00
#
_symmetry.space_group_name_H-M   'P 1'
#
loop_
_entity.id
_entity.type
_entity.pdbx_description
1 polymer ?
#
loop_
_entity_poly.entity_id
_entity_poly.type
_entity_poly.pdbx_seq_one_letter_code
_entity_poly.pdbx_strand_id
1 'polypeptide(L)'
;AGKEPLRVETFLDYQSSRRDEGRRVLEDAWMSAVIDIISHDRALMELLEGSNDETKRRKLGVLTAVLSSHVRRLVEASAEEYIKYVMQHTSPLCNGVPVVTPERAAWELHARQRDLCGTVRGPLPIPRAFLELRLIAEGSAIAFTTELDKVPRRLAKVLSSMVSAVRGLQRPDGKLPLKPKESSEADSEGESTNDQSEDAPMVEEVGELWYVDEEEPLIIKGMRAIEESVTMCAENAEGIARLYEGYVDLLTEEDRAPEFMARVLDTNDRGAFARKIRDLTSLEASLLDHCPSVLDLQLFRIDSRRLHDSLVAAARAGKEAMRQAVVERNKERCIHVLKRLEELAVKLRKPASTEAQLAALERTLVGLEEEGLEAMFEEFQECLRWQDALFDLDLIVGPEELSLVYETA
;
A
#
# COMPACT_ATOMS: atom_id res chain seq x y z
N ALA A 1 -16.63 -14.66 -13.81
CA ALA A 1 -15.23 -14.24 -14.07
C ALA A 1 -14.89 -13.13 -13.09
N GLY A 2 -13.99 -13.27 -12.13
CA GLY A 2 -12.60 -13.68 -12.32
C GLY A 2 -11.63 -12.50 -12.45
N LYS A 3 -12.07 -11.26 -12.15
CA LYS A 3 -11.20 -10.09 -12.18
C LYS A 3 -10.31 -10.07 -10.95
N GLU A 4 -9.02 -9.84 -11.15
CA GLU A 4 -8.07 -9.60 -10.07
C GLU A 4 -8.47 -8.33 -9.30
N PRO A 5 -8.19 -8.26 -7.98
CA PRO A 5 -8.39 -7.04 -7.20
C PRO A 5 -7.60 -5.89 -7.82
N LEU A 6 -8.19 -4.71 -7.83
CA LEU A 6 -7.56 -3.51 -8.40
C LEU A 6 -6.90 -2.72 -7.28
N ARG A 7 -5.75 -2.09 -7.55
CA ARG A 7 -5.24 -1.07 -6.63
C ARG A 7 -6.26 0.06 -6.49
N VAL A 8 -6.27 0.70 -5.32
CA VAL A 8 -7.22 1.78 -5.01
C VAL A 8 -7.17 2.88 -6.07
N GLU A 9 -5.98 3.32 -6.47
CA GLU A 9 -5.82 4.37 -7.49
C GLU A 9 -6.37 3.92 -8.85
N THR A 10 -6.05 2.70 -9.28
CA THR A 10 -6.56 2.13 -10.54
C THR A 10 -8.07 1.99 -10.55
N PHE A 11 -8.68 1.62 -9.41
CA PHE A 11 -10.12 1.58 -9.27
C PHE A 11 -10.74 2.98 -9.40
N LEU A 12 -10.16 3.98 -8.76
CA LEU A 12 -10.64 5.37 -8.82
C LEU A 12 -10.51 5.97 -10.24
N ASP A 13 -9.40 5.68 -10.93
CA ASP A 13 -9.19 6.10 -12.33
C ASP A 13 -10.21 5.42 -13.27
N TYR A 14 -10.48 4.14 -13.03
CA TYR A 14 -11.50 3.39 -13.76
C TYR A 14 -12.89 3.99 -13.56
N GLN A 15 -13.29 4.31 -12.32
CA GLN A 15 -14.58 4.96 -12.05
C GLN A 15 -14.66 6.35 -12.68
N SER A 16 -13.58 7.12 -12.63
CA SER A 16 -13.51 8.45 -13.25
C SER A 16 -13.66 8.37 -14.77
N SER A 17 -13.03 7.37 -15.40
CA SER A 17 -13.16 7.14 -16.85
C SER A 17 -14.59 6.77 -17.24
N ARG A 18 -15.24 5.89 -16.46
CA ARG A 18 -16.65 5.51 -16.68
C ARG A 18 -17.62 6.65 -16.42
N ARG A 19 -17.30 7.54 -15.48
CA ARG A 19 -18.08 8.76 -15.25
C ARG A 19 -18.09 9.64 -16.50
N ASP A 20 -16.93 9.87 -17.10
CA ASP A 20 -16.83 10.71 -18.30
C ASP A 20 -17.47 10.05 -19.52
N GLU A 21 -17.33 8.73 -19.66
CA GLU A 21 -18.05 7.94 -20.68
C GLU A 21 -19.57 8.00 -20.47
N GLY A 22 -20.03 7.78 -19.23
CA GLY A 22 -21.44 7.84 -18.86
C GLY A 22 -22.04 9.21 -19.13
N ARG A 23 -21.29 10.29 -18.84
CA ARG A 23 -21.69 11.66 -19.18
C ARG A 23 -21.86 11.83 -20.69
N ARG A 24 -20.93 11.36 -21.52
CA ARG A 24 -21.05 11.46 -22.98
C ARG A 24 -22.24 10.67 -23.51
N VAL A 25 -22.44 9.44 -23.02
CA VAL A 25 -23.59 8.61 -23.39
C VAL A 25 -24.90 9.31 -22.99
N LEU A 26 -24.93 9.95 -21.83
CA LEU A 26 -26.09 10.73 -21.40
C LEU A 26 -26.31 11.96 -22.27
N GLU A 27 -25.27 12.71 -22.59
CA GLU A 27 -25.33 13.86 -23.51
C GLU A 27 -25.83 13.43 -24.90
N ASP A 28 -25.32 12.32 -25.44
CA ASP A 28 -25.71 11.79 -26.76
C ASP A 28 -27.14 11.24 -26.77
N ALA A 29 -27.52 10.43 -25.78
CA ALA A 29 -28.88 9.91 -25.64
C ALA A 29 -29.89 11.03 -25.41
N TRP A 30 -29.51 12.04 -24.64
CA TRP A 30 -30.30 13.24 -24.40
C TRP A 30 -30.51 14.05 -25.69
N MET A 31 -29.45 14.31 -26.46
CA MET A 31 -29.55 14.98 -27.77
C MET A 31 -30.41 14.16 -28.74
N SER A 32 -30.22 12.84 -28.79
CA SER A 32 -31.01 11.96 -29.65
C SER A 32 -32.49 11.95 -29.26
N ALA A 33 -32.83 11.82 -27.97
CA ALA A 33 -34.22 11.82 -27.52
C ALA A 33 -34.93 13.14 -27.80
N VAL A 34 -34.23 14.27 -27.66
CA VAL A 34 -34.76 15.59 -28.03
C VAL A 34 -35.00 15.66 -29.55
N ILE A 35 -34.04 15.22 -30.37
CA ILE A 35 -34.18 15.16 -31.82
C ILE A 35 -35.32 14.23 -32.24
N ASP A 36 -35.47 13.07 -31.61
CA ASP A 36 -36.51 12.10 -31.89
C ASP A 36 -37.89 12.63 -31.55
N ILE A 37 -38.06 13.29 -30.40
CA ILE A 37 -39.34 13.90 -30.02
C ILE A 37 -39.67 15.07 -30.95
N ILE A 38 -38.67 15.89 -31.30
CA ILE A 38 -38.82 17.00 -32.27
C ILE A 38 -39.19 16.48 -33.66
N SER A 39 -38.62 15.35 -34.10
CA SER A 39 -38.79 14.81 -35.45
C SER A 39 -40.01 13.90 -35.62
N HIS A 40 -40.37 13.11 -34.62
CA HIS A 40 -41.59 12.30 -34.63
C HIS A 40 -42.84 13.16 -34.56
N ASP A 41 -42.76 14.28 -33.84
CA ASP A 41 -43.88 15.17 -33.68
C ASP A 41 -43.80 16.30 -34.73
N ARG A 42 -43.88 15.90 -36.00
CA ARG A 42 -43.93 16.82 -37.16
C ARG A 42 -45.03 17.87 -37.00
N ALA A 43 -46.13 17.49 -36.33
CA ALA A 43 -47.21 18.38 -35.92
C ALA A 43 -46.81 19.36 -34.80
N LEU A 44 -45.93 18.96 -33.87
CA LEU A 44 -45.37 19.82 -32.83
C LEU A 44 -44.34 20.79 -33.41
N MET A 45 -43.54 20.40 -34.40
CA MET A 45 -42.69 21.33 -35.17
C MET A 45 -43.50 22.33 -36.01
N GLU A 46 -44.56 21.90 -36.70
CA GLU A 46 -45.47 22.81 -37.42
C GLU A 46 -46.26 23.73 -36.44
N LEU A 47 -46.65 23.24 -35.26
CA LEU A 47 -47.22 24.06 -34.16
C LEU A 47 -46.18 25.02 -33.56
N LEU A 48 -44.93 24.62 -33.45
CA LEU A 48 -43.83 25.48 -33.01
C LEU A 48 -43.45 26.49 -34.08
N GLU A 49 -43.73 26.29 -35.35
CA GLU A 49 -43.52 27.32 -36.39
C GLU A 49 -44.65 28.36 -36.41
N GLY A 50 -45.89 27.97 -36.08
CA GLY A 50 -47.08 28.85 -36.11
C GLY A 50 -47.59 29.40 -34.76
N SER A 51 -47.08 28.96 -33.61
CA SER A 51 -47.56 29.40 -32.28
C SER A 51 -46.83 30.62 -31.71
N ASN A 52 -47.53 31.39 -30.87
CA ASN A 52 -46.93 32.48 -30.08
C ASN A 52 -45.80 31.93 -29.19
N ASP A 53 -44.75 32.72 -28.98
CA ASP A 53 -43.54 32.35 -28.21
C ASP A 53 -43.84 31.68 -26.86
N GLU A 54 -44.95 32.04 -26.22
CA GLU A 54 -45.35 31.49 -24.93
C GLU A 54 -45.77 30.01 -24.97
N THR A 55 -46.48 29.58 -26.02
CA THR A 55 -46.89 28.18 -26.18
C THR A 55 -45.69 27.28 -26.47
N LYS A 56 -44.70 27.80 -27.22
CA LYS A 56 -43.43 27.11 -27.47
C LYS A 56 -42.67 26.89 -26.17
N ARG A 57 -42.55 27.93 -25.33
CA ARG A 57 -41.90 27.87 -24.02
C ARG A 57 -42.57 26.86 -23.09
N ARG A 58 -43.91 26.83 -23.02
CA ARG A 58 -44.64 25.87 -22.16
C ARG A 58 -44.40 24.42 -22.57
N LYS A 59 -44.47 24.11 -23.87
CA LYS A 59 -44.23 22.73 -24.37
C LYS A 59 -42.78 22.29 -24.16
N LEU A 60 -41.83 23.18 -24.42
CA LEU A 60 -40.40 22.93 -24.18
C LEU A 60 -40.11 22.75 -22.68
N GLY A 61 -40.80 23.49 -21.82
CA GLY A 61 -40.76 23.31 -20.36
C GLY A 61 -41.24 21.93 -19.91
N VAL A 62 -42.35 21.43 -20.46
CA VAL A 62 -42.85 20.07 -20.16
C VAL A 62 -41.89 18.99 -20.63
N LEU A 63 -41.38 19.09 -21.86
CA LEU A 63 -40.37 18.16 -22.39
C LEU A 63 -39.12 18.12 -21.50
N THR A 64 -38.64 19.30 -21.12
CA THR A 64 -37.47 19.44 -20.25
C THR A 64 -37.74 18.85 -18.87
N ALA A 65 -38.92 19.04 -18.29
CA ALA A 65 -39.28 18.45 -17.01
C ALA A 65 -39.30 16.91 -17.04
N VAL A 66 -39.88 16.31 -18.10
CA VAL A 66 -39.92 14.85 -18.27
C VAL A 66 -38.52 14.27 -18.43
N LEU A 67 -37.69 14.89 -19.27
CA LEU A 67 -36.31 14.44 -19.49
C LEU A 67 -35.45 14.61 -18.23
N SER A 68 -35.61 15.72 -17.50
CA SER A 68 -34.89 15.93 -16.25
C SER A 68 -35.29 14.89 -15.19
N SER A 69 -36.58 14.52 -15.11
CA SER A 69 -37.03 13.44 -14.24
C SER A 69 -36.40 12.08 -14.60
N HIS A 70 -36.17 11.82 -15.90
CA HIS A 70 -35.52 10.59 -16.35
C HIS A 70 -34.03 10.56 -15.97
N VAL A 71 -33.30 11.66 -16.21
CA VAL A 71 -31.88 11.79 -15.81
C VAL A 71 -31.74 11.65 -14.30
N ARG A 72 -32.61 12.29 -13.53
CA ARG A 72 -32.66 12.15 -12.07
C ARG A 72 -32.79 10.69 -11.64
N ARG A 73 -33.79 9.96 -12.16
CA ARG A 73 -33.99 8.54 -11.83
C ARG A 73 -32.80 7.67 -12.19
N LEU A 74 -32.13 7.96 -13.30
CA LEU A 74 -30.93 7.22 -13.71
C LEU A 74 -29.78 7.45 -12.73
N VAL A 75 -29.57 8.69 -12.30
CA VAL A 75 -28.54 9.04 -11.32
C VAL A 75 -28.84 8.40 -9.97
N GLU A 76 -30.08 8.48 -9.49
CA GLU A 76 -30.53 7.82 -8.25
C GLU A 76 -30.32 6.29 -8.33
N ALA A 77 -30.73 5.65 -9.42
CA ALA A 77 -30.54 4.20 -9.61
C ALA A 77 -29.05 3.81 -9.66
N SER A 78 -28.22 4.64 -10.31
CA SER A 78 -26.76 4.41 -10.38
C SER A 78 -26.10 4.56 -9.01
N ALA A 79 -26.51 5.58 -8.25
CA ALA A 79 -26.09 5.81 -6.88
C ALA A 79 -26.47 4.61 -5.97
N GLU A 80 -27.72 4.14 -6.04
CA GLU A 80 -28.19 2.98 -5.29
C GLU A 80 -27.41 1.70 -5.62
N GLU A 81 -27.17 1.44 -6.90
CA GLU A 81 -26.39 0.26 -7.33
C GLU A 81 -24.93 0.36 -6.89
N TYR A 82 -24.31 1.55 -6.90
CA TYR A 82 -22.96 1.73 -6.36
C TYR A 82 -22.90 1.52 -4.84
N ILE A 83 -23.84 2.10 -4.09
CA ILE A 83 -23.95 1.89 -2.64
C ILE A 83 -24.10 0.40 -2.36
N LYS A 84 -25.02 -0.27 -3.04
CA LYS A 84 -25.26 -1.71 -2.91
C LYS A 84 -24.02 -2.53 -3.25
N TYR A 85 -23.28 -2.17 -4.30
CA TYR A 85 -22.03 -2.81 -4.66
C TYR A 85 -21.00 -2.70 -3.52
N VAL A 86 -20.75 -1.51 -2.97
CA VAL A 86 -19.80 -1.35 -1.86
C VAL A 86 -20.28 -2.10 -0.62
N MET A 87 -21.56 -2.01 -0.28
CA MET A 87 -22.14 -2.69 0.88
C MET A 87 -22.08 -4.22 0.78
N GLN A 88 -22.14 -4.79 -0.43
CA GLN A 88 -21.90 -6.21 -0.66
C GLN A 88 -20.46 -6.64 -0.33
N HIS A 89 -19.51 -5.73 -0.19
CA HIS A 89 -18.12 -6.05 0.17
C HIS A 89 -17.74 -5.60 1.58
N THR A 90 -18.60 -4.84 2.27
CA THR A 90 -18.34 -4.33 3.61
C THR A 90 -19.33 -4.83 4.67
N SER A 91 -20.42 -5.51 4.27
CA SER A 91 -21.41 -6.01 5.22
C SER A 91 -20.78 -6.96 6.25
N PRO A 92 -21.07 -6.77 7.57
CA PRO A 92 -20.55 -7.64 8.63
C PRO A 92 -21.08 -9.07 8.57
N LEU A 93 -22.15 -9.29 7.78
CA LEU A 93 -22.72 -10.59 7.43
C LEU A 93 -22.75 -10.72 5.92
N CYS A 94 -21.63 -10.53 5.25
CA CYS A 94 -21.62 -10.70 3.81
C CYS A 94 -21.89 -12.17 3.48
N ASN A 95 -23.05 -12.43 2.88
CA ASN A 95 -23.58 -13.78 2.62
C ASN A 95 -23.72 -14.68 3.86
N GLY A 96 -23.98 -14.10 5.05
CA GLY A 96 -24.12 -14.87 6.29
C GLY A 96 -22.78 -15.35 6.88
N VAL A 97 -21.65 -14.86 6.36
CA VAL A 97 -20.31 -15.13 6.89
C VAL A 97 -19.92 -14.01 7.86
N PRO A 98 -19.45 -14.32 9.09
CA PRO A 98 -19.00 -13.32 10.04
C PRO A 98 -17.80 -12.52 9.51
N VAL A 99 -17.63 -11.29 9.99
CA VAL A 99 -16.43 -10.47 9.76
C VAL A 99 -15.16 -11.30 9.98
N VAL A 100 -14.28 -11.29 8.98
CA VAL A 100 -13.00 -11.98 9.05
C VAL A 100 -12.03 -11.07 9.81
N THR A 101 -11.69 -11.43 11.05
CA THR A 101 -10.65 -10.73 11.80
C THR A 101 -9.26 -11.10 11.24
N PRO A 102 -8.23 -10.25 11.44
CA PRO A 102 -6.86 -10.55 11.07
C PRO A 102 -6.38 -11.94 11.48
N GLU A 103 -6.65 -12.33 12.72
CA GLU A 103 -6.23 -13.61 13.30
C GLU A 103 -6.97 -14.78 12.65
N ARG A 104 -8.28 -14.59 12.35
CA ARG A 104 -9.08 -15.60 11.66
C ARG A 104 -8.63 -15.78 10.22
N ALA A 105 -8.35 -14.70 9.50
CA ALA A 105 -7.84 -14.76 8.13
C ALA A 105 -6.49 -15.49 8.07
N ALA A 106 -5.57 -15.16 8.98
CA ALA A 106 -4.28 -15.83 9.09
C ALA A 106 -4.45 -17.32 9.43
N TRP A 107 -5.28 -17.65 10.41
CA TRP A 107 -5.56 -19.04 10.80
C TRP A 107 -6.19 -19.84 9.66
N GLU A 108 -7.19 -19.30 8.96
CA GLU A 108 -7.84 -19.98 7.83
C GLU A 108 -6.85 -20.22 6.68
N LEU A 109 -5.91 -19.30 6.42
CA LEU A 109 -4.87 -19.50 5.42
C LEU A 109 -3.88 -20.60 5.83
N HIS A 110 -3.41 -20.60 7.08
CA HIS A 110 -2.52 -21.64 7.60
C HIS A 110 -3.19 -23.02 7.60
N ALA A 111 -4.46 -23.09 7.99
CA ALA A 111 -5.24 -24.33 7.96
C ALA A 111 -5.37 -24.89 6.53
N ARG A 112 -5.51 -24.02 5.52
CA ARG A 112 -5.53 -24.40 4.09
C ARG A 112 -4.17 -24.87 3.58
N GLN A 113 -3.09 -24.18 3.94
CA GLN A 113 -1.73 -24.54 3.50
C GLN A 113 -1.25 -25.87 4.07
N ARG A 114 -1.72 -26.25 5.27
CA ARG A 114 -1.32 -27.48 5.95
C ARG A 114 -2.24 -28.68 5.68
N ASP A 115 -3.25 -28.56 4.81
CA ASP A 115 -4.26 -29.61 4.53
C ASP A 115 -4.92 -30.20 5.81
N LEU A 116 -4.87 -29.47 6.93
CA LEU A 116 -5.30 -29.95 8.26
C LEU A 116 -6.83 -30.03 8.39
N CYS A 117 -7.58 -29.51 7.42
CA CYS A 117 -9.04 -29.42 7.45
C CYS A 117 -9.70 -30.40 6.47
N GLY A 118 -9.59 -31.71 6.74
CA GLY A 118 -10.35 -32.75 6.03
C GLY A 118 -11.86 -32.76 6.30
N THR A 119 -12.36 -31.93 7.22
CA THR A 119 -13.76 -31.96 7.71
C THR A 119 -14.45 -30.60 7.84
N VAL A 120 -13.76 -29.49 7.52
CA VAL A 120 -14.43 -28.18 7.50
C VAL A 120 -15.23 -28.10 6.20
N ARG A 121 -16.57 -28.04 6.32
CA ARG A 121 -17.48 -27.70 5.21
C ARG A 121 -16.82 -26.61 4.37
N GLY A 122 -16.70 -26.85 3.07
CA GLY A 122 -15.83 -26.12 2.14
C GLY A 122 -15.80 -24.59 2.32
N PRO A 123 -14.73 -23.92 1.84
CA PRO A 123 -14.41 -22.54 2.18
C PRO A 123 -15.66 -21.68 2.16
N LEU A 124 -15.99 -21.09 3.31
CA LEU A 124 -17.02 -20.06 3.36
C LEU A 124 -16.68 -19.07 2.25
N PRO A 125 -17.64 -18.73 1.37
CA PRO A 125 -17.38 -17.84 0.25
C PRO A 125 -17.10 -16.46 0.82
N ILE A 126 -15.84 -16.20 1.18
CA ILE A 126 -15.36 -14.86 1.48
C ILE A 126 -15.68 -14.05 0.21
N PRO A 127 -16.47 -12.97 0.31
CA PRO A 127 -16.69 -12.08 -0.82
C PRO A 127 -15.32 -11.72 -1.37
N ARG A 128 -15.12 -11.92 -2.68
CA ARG A 128 -13.81 -11.66 -3.27
C ARG A 128 -13.48 -10.18 -3.04
N ALA A 129 -12.40 -9.91 -2.32
CA ALA A 129 -11.84 -8.58 -2.24
C ALA A 129 -11.71 -8.00 -3.65
N PHE A 130 -12.10 -6.75 -3.83
CA PHE A 130 -11.97 -6.07 -5.13
C PHE A 130 -10.91 -4.97 -5.10
N LEU A 131 -10.41 -4.61 -3.92
CA LEU A 131 -9.30 -3.66 -3.74
C LEU A 131 -8.04 -4.39 -3.30
N GLU A 132 -6.91 -4.05 -3.89
CA GLU A 132 -5.57 -4.48 -3.47
C GLU A 132 -4.90 -3.37 -2.67
N LEU A 133 -4.39 -3.73 -1.48
CA LEU A 133 -3.51 -2.92 -0.66
C LEU A 133 -2.16 -3.61 -0.59
N ARG A 134 -1.08 -2.82 -0.58
CA ARG A 134 0.27 -3.36 -0.45
C ARG A 134 0.89 -2.91 0.84
N LEU A 135 1.50 -3.86 1.53
CA LEU A 135 2.29 -3.61 2.72
C LEU A 135 3.77 -3.65 2.31
N ILE A 136 4.50 -2.60 2.65
CA ILE A 136 5.92 -2.43 2.31
C ILE A 136 6.73 -2.02 3.55
N ALA A 137 8.03 -2.25 3.48
CA ALA A 137 8.98 -1.62 4.39
C ALA A 137 9.38 -0.25 3.81
N GLU A 138 9.29 0.80 4.61
CA GLU A 138 9.75 2.15 4.28
C GLU A 138 10.71 2.61 5.38
N GLY A 139 12.01 2.50 5.11
CA GLY A 139 13.04 2.66 6.13
C GLY A 139 12.89 1.62 7.24
N SER A 140 12.77 2.08 8.48
CA SER A 140 12.59 1.25 9.67
C SER A 140 11.13 1.02 10.06
N ALA A 141 10.17 1.37 9.20
CA ALA A 141 8.75 1.24 9.46
C ALA A 141 8.04 0.35 8.43
N ILE A 142 6.91 -0.22 8.84
CA ILE A 142 6.02 -0.97 7.97
C ILE A 142 4.80 -0.10 7.69
N ALA A 143 4.50 0.10 6.41
CA ALA A 143 3.43 1.00 5.98
C ALA A 143 2.67 0.44 4.79
N PHE A 144 1.41 0.84 4.67
CA PHE A 144 0.64 0.61 3.45
C PHE A 144 1.06 1.63 2.39
N THR A 145 1.19 1.18 1.14
CA THR A 145 1.46 2.10 0.00
C THR A 145 0.34 3.11 -0.20
N THR A 146 -0.88 2.75 0.21
CA THR A 146 -2.06 3.60 0.14
C THR A 146 -2.44 3.98 1.56
N GLU A 147 -2.59 5.28 1.79
CA GLU A 147 -3.06 5.84 3.06
C GLU A 147 -4.50 5.38 3.37
N LEU A 148 -4.61 4.47 4.33
CA LEU A 148 -5.86 3.78 4.67
C LEU A 148 -6.98 4.73 5.12
N ASP A 149 -6.64 5.78 5.88
CA ASP A 149 -7.55 6.82 6.38
C ASP A 149 -8.22 7.61 5.24
N LYS A 150 -7.58 7.68 4.07
CA LYS A 150 -8.12 8.36 2.88
C LYS A 150 -9.04 7.45 2.06
N VAL A 151 -8.97 6.14 2.20
CA VAL A 151 -9.75 5.20 1.38
C VAL A 151 -11.27 5.38 1.55
N PRO A 152 -11.84 5.49 2.77
CA PRO A 152 -13.28 5.71 2.96
C PRO A 152 -13.79 6.94 2.21
N ARG A 153 -13.12 8.08 2.39
CA ARG A 153 -13.47 9.35 1.74
C ARG A 153 -13.34 9.27 0.23
N ARG A 154 -12.29 8.62 -0.28
CA ARG A 154 -12.06 8.43 -1.72
C ARG A 154 -13.17 7.59 -2.35
N LEU A 155 -13.59 6.50 -1.70
CA LEU A 155 -14.69 5.65 -2.19
C LEU A 155 -16.05 6.34 -2.10
N ALA A 156 -16.30 7.13 -1.04
CA ALA A 156 -17.52 7.93 -0.93
C ALA A 156 -17.56 9.06 -1.99
N LYS A 157 -16.40 9.65 -2.31
CA LYS A 157 -16.29 10.67 -3.37
C LYS A 157 -16.62 10.12 -4.76
N VAL A 158 -16.51 8.82 -5.01
CA VAL A 158 -16.99 8.23 -6.27
C VAL A 158 -18.50 8.46 -6.42
N LEU A 159 -19.27 8.34 -5.33
CA LEU A 159 -20.71 8.59 -5.35
C LEU A 159 -21.02 10.06 -5.68
N SER A 160 -20.36 11.02 -5.02
CA SER A 160 -20.53 12.44 -5.36
C SER A 160 -20.02 12.77 -6.77
N SER A 161 -19.01 12.05 -7.26
CA SER A 161 -18.53 12.19 -8.64
C SER A 161 -19.56 11.75 -9.67
N MET A 162 -20.41 10.76 -9.37
CA MET A 162 -21.51 10.34 -10.25
C MET A 162 -22.59 11.42 -10.35
N VAL A 163 -22.89 12.07 -9.22
CA VAL A 163 -23.88 13.15 -9.15
C VAL A 163 -23.36 14.41 -9.86
N SER A 164 -22.11 14.81 -9.60
CA SER A 164 -21.49 15.95 -10.28
C SER A 164 -21.28 15.72 -11.78
N ALA A 165 -21.25 14.47 -12.27
CA ALA A 165 -21.13 14.17 -13.69
C ALA A 165 -22.28 14.73 -14.54
N VAL A 166 -23.47 14.83 -13.94
CA VAL A 166 -24.67 15.38 -14.60
C VAL A 166 -24.87 16.87 -14.32
N ARG A 167 -24.03 17.47 -13.47
CA ARG A 167 -24.07 18.91 -13.17
C ARG A 167 -23.58 19.72 -14.36
N GLY A 168 -24.26 20.84 -14.66
CA GLY A 168 -23.91 21.68 -15.80
C GLY A 168 -24.24 21.07 -17.17
N LEU A 169 -25.02 19.97 -17.21
CA LEU A 169 -25.63 19.53 -18.46
C LEU A 169 -26.60 20.62 -18.93
N GLN A 170 -26.21 21.30 -20.01
CA GLN A 170 -26.98 22.42 -20.53
C GLN A 170 -28.36 21.94 -20.95
N ARG A 171 -29.41 22.71 -20.70
CA ARG A 171 -30.72 22.43 -21.28
C ARG A 171 -30.70 22.71 -22.79
N PRO A 172 -31.52 22.02 -23.61
CA PRO A 172 -31.49 22.21 -25.07
C PRO A 172 -32.02 23.61 -25.44
N ASP A 173 -32.86 24.19 -24.60
CA ASP A 173 -33.46 25.51 -24.75
C ASP A 173 -32.48 26.65 -24.43
N GLY A 174 -31.41 26.39 -23.67
CA GLY A 174 -30.34 27.35 -23.40
C GLY A 174 -29.49 27.72 -24.63
N LYS A 175 -29.53 26.89 -25.69
CA LYS A 175 -28.84 27.15 -26.96
C LYS A 175 -29.75 27.78 -28.03
N LEU A 176 -31.05 27.93 -27.76
CA LEU A 176 -31.94 28.62 -28.68
C LEU A 176 -31.63 30.13 -28.60
N PRO A 177 -31.31 30.79 -29.73
CA PRO A 177 -31.09 32.23 -29.73
C PRO A 177 -32.41 32.92 -29.34
N LEU A 178 -32.52 33.32 -28.08
CA LEU A 178 -33.47 34.35 -27.67
C LEU A 178 -33.01 35.62 -28.38
N LYS A 179 -33.61 35.92 -29.55
CA LYS A 179 -33.38 37.19 -30.24
C LYS A 179 -33.55 38.32 -29.22
N PRO A 180 -32.57 39.22 -29.07
CA PRO A 180 -32.83 40.47 -28.37
C PRO A 180 -33.88 41.22 -29.20
N LYS A 181 -34.97 41.65 -28.57
CA LYS A 181 -35.94 42.52 -29.22
C LYS A 181 -35.22 43.79 -29.66
N GLU A 182 -35.02 43.92 -30.96
CA GLU A 182 -34.70 45.19 -31.61
C GLU A 182 -35.81 46.20 -31.29
N SER A 183 -35.35 47.39 -30.93
CA SER A 183 -35.99 48.70 -30.99
C SER A 183 -37.21 48.80 -31.91
N SER A 184 -38.33 49.28 -31.36
CA SER A 184 -39.25 50.14 -32.11
C SER A 184 -39.41 51.45 -31.36
N GLU A 185 -38.74 52.48 -31.86
CA GLU A 185 -39.09 53.87 -31.62
C GLU A 185 -40.53 54.11 -32.10
N ALA A 186 -41.37 54.63 -31.22
CA ALA A 186 -42.55 55.40 -31.57
C ALA A 186 -42.91 56.30 -30.38
N ASP A 187 -42.54 57.57 -30.53
CA ASP A 187 -42.96 58.79 -29.86
C ASP A 187 -44.08 58.70 -28.82
N SER A 188 -43.78 59.16 -27.60
CA SER A 188 -44.79 59.67 -26.65
C SER A 188 -44.08 60.42 -25.51
N GLU A 189 -44.00 61.75 -25.62
CA GLU A 189 -43.68 62.65 -24.52
C GLU A 189 -44.76 62.54 -23.42
N GLY A 190 -44.35 62.41 -22.15
CA GLY A 190 -45.31 62.30 -21.04
C GLY A 190 -44.68 62.03 -19.67
N GLU A 191 -44.10 63.08 -19.10
CA GLU A 191 -44.01 63.43 -17.67
C GLU A 191 -44.41 62.38 -16.59
N SER A 192 -43.39 62.00 -15.80
CA SER A 192 -43.37 61.75 -14.35
C SER A 192 -44.55 61.00 -13.68
N THR A 193 -44.28 59.81 -13.14
CA THR A 193 -44.35 59.58 -11.69
C THR A 193 -43.66 58.29 -11.28
N ASN A 194 -42.89 58.43 -10.21
CA ASN A 194 -42.19 57.41 -9.48
C ASN A 194 -43.22 56.48 -8.80
N ASP A 195 -43.28 55.21 -9.19
CA ASP A 195 -44.04 54.22 -8.43
C ASP A 195 -43.32 52.87 -8.42
N GLN A 196 -43.26 52.33 -7.20
CA GLN A 196 -42.63 51.07 -6.86
C GLN A 196 -43.34 49.92 -7.57
N SER A 197 -42.60 49.12 -8.32
CA SER A 197 -43.01 47.76 -8.68
C SER A 197 -41.88 46.79 -8.33
N GLU A 198 -41.91 46.35 -7.08
CA GLU A 198 -41.49 45.00 -6.72
C GLU A 198 -42.42 44.04 -7.47
N ASP A 199 -41.94 43.51 -8.61
CA ASP A 199 -42.36 42.25 -9.25
C ASP A 199 -41.92 42.27 -10.71
N ALA A 200 -40.60 42.37 -10.93
CA ALA A 200 -40.02 41.78 -12.13
C ALA A 200 -39.83 40.29 -11.81
N PRO A 201 -40.47 39.35 -12.55
CA PRO A 201 -40.14 37.95 -12.37
C PRO A 201 -38.64 37.81 -12.63
N MET A 202 -37.92 37.29 -11.63
CA MET A 202 -36.54 36.88 -11.80
C MET A 202 -36.44 36.19 -13.15
N VAL A 203 -35.59 36.71 -14.01
CA VAL A 203 -35.11 35.98 -15.19
C VAL A 203 -34.42 34.75 -14.60
N GLU A 204 -35.19 33.66 -14.47
CA GLU A 204 -34.70 32.33 -14.10
C GLU A 204 -33.43 32.11 -14.91
N GLU A 205 -32.34 31.82 -14.20
CA GLU A 205 -31.08 31.43 -14.80
C GLU A 205 -31.35 30.37 -15.88
N VAL A 206 -31.22 30.80 -17.13
CA VAL A 206 -31.29 29.91 -18.27
C VAL A 206 -30.12 28.94 -18.11
N GLY A 207 -30.42 27.66 -17.93
CA GLY A 207 -29.73 26.68 -18.75
C GLY A 207 -29.22 25.39 -18.13
N GLU A 208 -29.55 24.99 -16.90
CA GLU A 208 -29.15 23.66 -16.40
C GLU A 208 -30.33 22.70 -16.26
N LEU A 209 -30.17 21.46 -16.72
CA LEU A 209 -31.16 20.39 -16.56
C LEU A 209 -31.40 20.19 -15.05
N TRP A 210 -32.62 19.80 -14.61
CA TRP A 210 -32.79 19.51 -13.18
C TRP A 210 -31.84 18.38 -12.81
N TYR A 211 -30.90 18.69 -11.91
CA TYR A 211 -29.85 17.78 -11.48
C TYR A 211 -30.20 17.21 -10.11
N VAL A 212 -29.60 16.06 -9.81
CA VAL A 212 -29.57 15.54 -8.44
C VAL A 212 -28.55 16.37 -7.69
N ASP A 213 -28.96 17.03 -6.60
CA ASP A 213 -28.01 17.76 -5.75
C ASP A 213 -27.16 16.78 -4.93
N GLU A 214 -25.92 17.14 -4.65
CA GLU A 214 -25.08 16.44 -3.67
C GLU A 214 -25.72 16.48 -2.27
N GLU A 215 -26.56 17.49 -2.01
CA GLU A 215 -27.33 17.63 -0.77
C GLU A 215 -28.56 16.69 -0.67
N GLU A 216 -28.85 15.88 -1.70
CA GLU A 216 -29.97 14.97 -1.63
C GLU A 216 -29.82 13.93 -0.50
N PRO A 217 -30.89 13.65 0.28
CA PRO A 217 -30.81 12.75 1.43
C PRO A 217 -30.29 11.35 1.09
N LEU A 218 -30.56 10.85 -0.12
CA LEU A 218 -30.06 9.57 -0.60
C LEU A 218 -28.53 9.58 -0.74
N ILE A 219 -27.98 10.65 -1.33
CA ILE A 219 -26.55 10.80 -1.58
C ILE A 219 -25.80 10.97 -0.26
N ILE A 220 -26.26 11.87 0.62
CA ILE A 220 -25.66 12.07 1.94
C ILE A 220 -25.66 10.78 2.76
N LYS A 221 -26.80 10.07 2.82
CA LYS A 221 -26.90 8.79 3.55
C LYS A 221 -26.01 7.72 2.93
N GLY A 222 -25.95 7.65 1.59
CA GLY A 222 -25.10 6.72 0.86
C GLY A 222 -23.61 6.95 1.11
N MET A 223 -23.15 8.20 1.02
CA MET A 223 -21.77 8.58 1.31
C MET A 223 -21.39 8.20 2.73
N ARG A 224 -22.23 8.56 3.71
CA ARG A 224 -22.00 8.23 5.11
C ARG A 224 -21.93 6.72 5.36
N ALA A 225 -22.85 5.95 4.78
CA ALA A 225 -22.85 4.50 4.91
C ALA A 225 -21.60 3.84 4.31
N ILE A 226 -21.13 4.35 3.16
CA ILE A 226 -19.87 3.93 2.54
C ILE A 226 -18.69 4.26 3.46
N GLU A 227 -18.59 5.50 3.93
CA GLU A 227 -17.49 5.93 4.81
C GLU A 227 -17.42 5.08 6.09
N GLU A 228 -18.54 4.92 6.80
CA GLU A 228 -18.62 4.14 8.04
C GLU A 228 -18.21 2.68 7.79
N SER A 229 -18.72 2.05 6.73
CA SER A 229 -18.45 0.63 6.46
C SER A 229 -17.03 0.37 5.96
N VAL A 230 -16.50 1.24 5.11
CA VAL A 230 -15.11 1.14 4.63
C VAL A 230 -14.13 1.44 5.76
N THR A 231 -14.45 2.35 6.68
CA THR A 231 -13.61 2.64 7.85
C THR A 231 -13.41 1.38 8.69
N MET A 232 -14.47 0.65 9.01
CA MET A 232 -14.34 -0.63 9.72
C MET A 232 -13.46 -1.64 8.97
N CYS A 233 -13.56 -1.70 7.65
CA CYS A 233 -12.71 -2.57 6.84
C CYS A 233 -11.23 -2.12 6.86
N ALA A 234 -10.99 -0.81 6.89
CA ALA A 234 -9.65 -0.24 6.94
C ALA A 234 -8.99 -0.49 8.30
N GLU A 235 -9.74 -0.39 9.40
CA GLU A 235 -9.28 -0.77 10.75
C GLU A 235 -8.89 -2.25 10.82
N ASN A 236 -9.68 -3.13 10.19
CA ASN A 236 -9.32 -4.55 10.08
C ASN A 236 -8.03 -4.75 9.25
N ALA A 237 -7.86 -3.99 8.16
CA ALA A 237 -6.63 -4.03 7.37
C ALA A 237 -5.43 -3.53 8.19
N GLU A 238 -5.58 -2.49 9.00
CA GLU A 238 -4.52 -2.00 9.89
C GLU A 238 -4.11 -3.07 10.91
N GLY A 239 -5.05 -3.85 11.43
CA GLY A 239 -4.77 -4.99 12.31
C GLY A 239 -3.82 -6.03 11.69
N ILE A 240 -3.78 -6.15 10.36
CA ILE A 240 -2.83 -7.03 9.66
C ILE A 240 -1.41 -6.49 9.73
N ALA A 241 -1.21 -5.17 9.64
CA ALA A 241 0.12 -4.57 9.82
C ALA A 241 0.68 -4.87 11.21
N ARG A 242 -0.18 -4.96 12.23
CA ARG A 242 0.21 -5.32 13.61
C ARG A 242 0.77 -6.73 13.74
N LEU A 243 0.40 -7.65 12.84
CA LEU A 243 1.01 -8.98 12.79
C LEU A 243 2.52 -8.91 12.47
N TYR A 244 2.95 -7.83 11.81
CA TYR A 244 4.34 -7.63 11.43
C TYR A 244 5.14 -6.77 12.42
N GLU A 245 4.50 -6.14 13.40
CA GLU A 245 5.17 -5.26 14.39
C GLU A 245 6.31 -5.98 15.13
N GLY A 246 6.12 -7.25 15.46
CA GLY A 246 7.14 -8.07 16.13
C GLY A 246 8.40 -8.35 15.29
N TYR A 247 8.38 -8.03 13.99
CA TYR A 247 9.48 -8.27 13.06
C TYR A 247 10.13 -6.97 12.56
N VAL A 248 9.62 -5.80 12.96
CA VAL A 248 10.13 -4.48 12.53
C VAL A 248 11.62 -4.32 12.81
N ASP A 249 12.09 -4.83 13.94
CA ASP A 249 13.50 -4.80 14.34
C ASP A 249 14.44 -5.39 13.28
N LEU A 250 13.98 -6.39 12.51
CA LEU A 250 14.76 -7.01 11.45
C LEU A 250 15.19 -5.99 10.38
N LEU A 251 14.38 -4.97 10.11
CA LEU A 251 14.68 -3.92 9.12
C LEU A 251 15.92 -3.09 9.48
N THR A 252 16.30 -3.07 10.76
CA THR A 252 17.46 -2.30 11.28
C THR A 252 18.60 -3.20 11.73
N GLU A 253 18.48 -4.51 11.56
CA GLU A 253 19.43 -5.45 12.13
C GLU A 253 20.81 -5.37 11.46
N GLU A 254 20.86 -5.07 10.17
CA GLU A 254 22.11 -4.84 9.43
C GLU A 254 22.93 -3.69 10.05
N ASP A 255 22.28 -2.58 10.39
CA ASP A 255 22.94 -1.41 11.01
C ASP A 255 23.35 -1.67 12.47
N ARG A 256 22.57 -2.49 13.19
CA ARG A 256 22.81 -2.83 14.61
C ARG A 256 23.88 -3.91 14.79
N ALA A 257 24.10 -4.75 13.77
CA ALA A 257 25.01 -5.88 13.83
C ALA A 257 26.47 -5.47 14.15
N PRO A 258 27.07 -4.44 13.53
CA PRO A 258 28.44 -4.02 13.85
C PRO A 258 28.64 -3.62 15.32
N GLU A 259 27.72 -2.83 15.89
CA GLU A 259 27.80 -2.40 17.28
C GLU A 259 27.65 -3.58 18.25
N PHE A 260 26.76 -4.52 17.93
CA PHE A 260 26.61 -5.75 18.69
C PHE A 260 27.89 -6.58 18.64
N MET A 261 28.46 -6.77 17.45
CA MET A 261 29.67 -7.58 17.25
C MET A 261 30.89 -6.97 17.91
N ALA A 262 31.06 -5.65 17.90
CA ALA A 262 32.16 -5.00 18.61
C ALA A 262 32.18 -5.40 20.10
N ARG A 263 31.03 -5.35 20.78
CA ARG A 263 30.91 -5.77 22.19
C ARG A 263 31.17 -7.25 22.40
N VAL A 264 30.65 -8.10 21.52
CA VAL A 264 30.78 -9.56 21.59
C VAL A 264 32.23 -9.99 21.39
N LEU A 265 32.94 -9.39 20.43
CA LEU A 265 34.34 -9.71 20.14
C LEU A 265 35.28 -9.19 21.22
N ASP A 266 34.98 -8.05 21.86
CA ASP A 266 35.76 -7.50 22.98
C ASP A 266 35.62 -8.34 24.26
N THR A 267 34.39 -8.81 24.54
CA THR A 267 34.11 -9.66 25.71
C THR A 267 34.33 -11.14 25.45
N ASN A 268 34.56 -11.51 24.19
CA ASN A 268 34.70 -12.89 23.74
C ASN A 268 33.48 -13.79 24.04
N ASP A 269 32.27 -13.22 24.04
CA ASP A 269 31.03 -13.93 24.38
C ASP A 269 30.41 -14.65 23.16
N ARG A 270 30.98 -15.80 22.81
CA ARG A 270 30.43 -16.71 21.77
C ARG A 270 28.99 -17.14 22.06
N GLY A 271 28.59 -17.20 23.33
CA GLY A 271 27.23 -17.56 23.74
C GLY A 271 26.22 -16.50 23.32
N ALA A 272 26.54 -15.22 23.49
CA ALA A 272 25.72 -14.11 23.00
C ALA A 272 25.60 -14.11 21.47
N PHE A 273 26.71 -14.34 20.76
CA PHE A 273 26.69 -14.50 19.30
C PHE A 273 25.73 -15.61 18.86
N ALA A 274 25.91 -16.83 19.40
CA ALA A 274 25.10 -17.98 19.02
C ALA A 274 23.62 -17.81 19.36
N ARG A 275 23.29 -17.16 20.49
CA ARG A 275 21.90 -16.81 20.81
C ARG A 275 21.32 -15.87 19.76
N LYS A 276 22.01 -14.78 19.43
CA LYS A 276 21.51 -13.79 18.47
C LYS A 276 21.28 -14.38 17.08
N ILE A 277 22.18 -15.22 16.57
CA ILE A 277 22.00 -15.90 15.27
C ILE A 277 20.80 -16.86 15.29
N ARG A 278 20.62 -17.63 16.38
CA ARG A 278 19.45 -18.50 16.54
C ARG A 278 18.15 -17.71 16.64
N ASP A 279 18.16 -16.58 17.35
CA ASP A 279 17.00 -15.69 17.47
C ASP A 279 16.60 -15.15 16.08
N LEU A 280 17.56 -14.66 15.28
CA LEU A 280 17.28 -14.22 13.90
C LEU A 280 16.75 -15.34 13.01
N THR A 281 17.32 -16.54 13.13
CA THR A 281 16.87 -17.71 12.35
C THR A 281 15.47 -18.15 12.77
N SER A 282 15.16 -18.12 14.07
CA SER A 282 13.83 -18.40 14.59
C SER A 282 12.82 -17.34 14.16
N LEU A 283 13.21 -16.06 14.10
CA LEU A 283 12.35 -14.98 13.63
C LEU A 283 12.05 -15.12 12.13
N GLU A 284 13.04 -15.45 11.30
CA GLU A 284 12.83 -15.75 9.87
C GLU A 284 11.84 -16.90 9.67
N ALA A 285 12.03 -18.01 10.40
CA ALA A 285 11.12 -19.15 10.34
C ALA A 285 9.71 -18.77 10.82
N SER A 286 9.61 -18.04 11.94
CA SER A 286 8.34 -17.57 12.50
C SER A 286 7.59 -16.65 11.55
N LEU A 287 8.29 -15.74 10.85
CA LEU A 287 7.70 -14.86 9.85
C LEU A 287 7.06 -15.68 8.73
N LEU A 288 7.74 -16.70 8.22
CA LEU A 288 7.20 -17.56 7.17
C LEU A 288 6.03 -18.43 7.65
N ASP A 289 6.05 -18.85 8.92
CA ASP A 289 5.06 -19.75 9.51
C ASP A 289 3.81 -19.06 10.07
N HIS A 290 3.86 -17.76 10.35
CA HIS A 290 2.76 -17.04 11.01
C HIS A 290 2.26 -15.81 10.24
N CYS A 291 3.08 -15.28 9.33
CA CYS A 291 2.70 -14.13 8.52
C CYS A 291 2.35 -14.60 7.10
N PRO A 292 1.10 -14.41 6.65
CA PRO A 292 0.73 -14.77 5.29
C PRO A 292 1.20 -13.71 4.30
N SER A 293 1.81 -14.14 3.19
CA SER A 293 2.30 -13.23 2.13
C SER A 293 1.18 -12.58 1.32
N VAL A 294 -0.01 -13.17 1.32
CA VAL A 294 -1.23 -12.63 0.72
C VAL A 294 -2.40 -12.98 1.63
N LEU A 295 -3.22 -11.98 1.95
CA LEU A 295 -4.37 -12.17 2.82
C LEU A 295 -5.60 -11.47 2.24
N ASP A 296 -6.68 -12.23 2.10
CA ASP A 296 -7.96 -11.73 1.59
C ASP A 296 -8.89 -11.38 2.77
N LEU A 297 -9.23 -10.10 2.88
CA LEU A 297 -10.33 -9.59 3.70
C LEU A 297 -11.58 -9.35 2.84
N GLN A 298 -12.65 -8.82 3.43
CA GLN A 298 -13.93 -8.63 2.76
C GLN A 298 -13.85 -7.62 1.59
N LEU A 299 -13.19 -6.49 1.85
CA LEU A 299 -12.99 -5.40 0.90
C LEU A 299 -11.60 -5.45 0.26
N PHE A 300 -10.58 -5.75 1.07
CA PHE A 300 -9.17 -5.61 0.74
C PHE A 300 -8.47 -6.95 0.59
N ARG A 301 -7.65 -7.08 -0.45
CA ARG A 301 -6.58 -8.07 -0.54
C ARG A 301 -5.29 -7.39 -0.17
N ILE A 302 -4.64 -7.89 0.87
CA ILE A 302 -3.36 -7.36 1.36
C ILE A 302 -2.25 -8.21 0.76
N ASP A 303 -1.40 -7.58 -0.05
CA ASP A 303 -0.18 -8.17 -0.60
C ASP A 303 1.02 -7.70 0.24
N SER A 304 1.64 -8.63 0.97
CA SER A 304 2.81 -8.41 1.82
C SER A 304 4.05 -9.15 1.31
N ARG A 305 4.02 -9.71 0.09
CA ARG A 305 5.17 -10.46 -0.48
C ARG A 305 6.45 -9.65 -0.47
N ARG A 306 6.37 -8.38 -0.88
CA ARG A 306 7.54 -7.49 -0.89
C ARG A 306 8.07 -7.22 0.52
N LEU A 307 7.17 -7.01 1.49
CA LEU A 307 7.57 -6.86 2.89
C LEU A 307 8.25 -8.13 3.42
N HIS A 308 7.70 -9.31 3.12
CA HIS A 308 8.33 -10.60 3.46
C HIS A 308 9.75 -10.68 2.91
N ASP A 309 9.92 -10.41 1.61
CA ASP A 309 11.22 -10.46 0.96
C ASP A 309 12.19 -9.47 1.61
N SER A 310 11.74 -8.25 1.93
CA SER A 310 12.54 -7.23 2.62
C SER A 310 12.97 -7.65 4.03
N LEU A 311 12.05 -8.18 4.85
CA LEU A 311 12.35 -8.62 6.22
C LEU A 311 13.33 -9.81 6.23
N VAL A 312 13.12 -10.79 5.35
CA VAL A 312 14.03 -11.94 5.20
C VAL A 312 15.39 -11.49 4.68
N ALA A 313 15.44 -10.57 3.71
CA ALA A 313 16.70 -10.03 3.21
C ALA A 313 17.47 -9.29 4.31
N ALA A 314 16.80 -8.47 5.12
CA ALA A 314 17.42 -7.72 6.20
C ALA A 314 17.96 -8.64 7.32
N ALA A 315 17.20 -9.68 7.69
CA ALA A 315 17.66 -10.68 8.65
C ALA A 315 18.91 -11.45 8.15
N ARG A 316 18.95 -11.80 6.87
CA ARG A 316 20.12 -12.40 6.23
C ARG A 316 21.32 -11.46 6.18
N ALA A 317 21.10 -10.20 5.82
CA ALA A 317 22.15 -9.18 5.81
C ALA A 317 22.74 -8.95 7.21
N GLY A 318 21.89 -8.92 8.25
CA GLY A 318 22.34 -8.86 9.64
C GLY A 318 23.21 -10.06 10.04
N LYS A 319 22.77 -11.29 9.74
CA LYS A 319 23.58 -12.50 9.98
C LYS A 319 24.91 -12.48 9.22
N GLU A 320 24.89 -12.03 7.98
CA GLU A 320 26.08 -11.91 7.14
C GLU A 320 27.08 -10.90 7.70
N ALA A 321 26.62 -9.72 8.12
CA ALA A 321 27.45 -8.70 8.76
C ALA A 321 28.10 -9.24 10.04
N MET A 322 27.36 -10.01 10.84
CA MET A 322 27.91 -10.66 12.02
C MET A 322 28.96 -11.73 11.67
N ARG A 323 28.70 -12.56 10.65
CA ARG A 323 29.69 -13.54 10.14
C ARG A 323 30.97 -12.83 9.72
N GLN A 324 30.86 -11.78 8.91
CA GLN A 324 32.01 -11.06 8.38
C GLN A 324 32.87 -10.45 9.50
N ALA A 325 32.24 -9.92 10.54
CA ALA A 325 32.96 -9.38 11.69
C ALA A 325 33.81 -10.45 12.41
N VAL A 326 33.30 -11.67 12.57
CA VAL A 326 34.07 -12.79 13.16
C VAL A 326 35.21 -13.20 12.22
N VAL A 327 34.93 -13.32 10.91
CA VAL A 327 35.94 -13.72 9.91
C VAL A 327 37.10 -12.73 9.85
N GLU A 328 36.82 -11.44 9.74
CA GLU A 328 37.87 -10.40 9.71
C GLU A 328 38.68 -10.39 11.01
N ARG A 329 38.00 -10.51 12.16
CA ARG A 329 38.69 -10.57 13.46
C ARG A 329 39.61 -11.78 13.59
N ASN A 330 39.16 -12.95 13.16
CA ASN A 330 39.96 -14.17 13.17
C ASN A 330 41.14 -14.06 12.21
N LYS A 331 40.93 -13.50 11.02
CA LYS A 331 41.98 -13.26 10.03
C LYS A 331 43.08 -12.35 10.58
N GLU A 332 42.71 -11.24 11.21
CA GLU A 332 43.66 -10.33 11.86
C GLU A 332 44.50 -11.04 12.94
N ARG A 333 43.84 -11.82 13.81
CA ARG A 333 44.51 -12.58 14.87
C ARG A 333 45.43 -13.67 14.32
N CYS A 334 44.99 -14.45 13.33
CA CYS A 334 45.82 -15.46 12.69
C CYS A 334 47.07 -14.83 12.05
N ILE A 335 46.93 -13.72 11.32
CA ILE A 335 48.07 -12.99 10.75
C ILE A 335 49.03 -12.51 11.85
N HIS A 336 48.50 -12.03 12.97
CA HIS A 336 49.29 -11.59 14.11
C HIS A 336 50.10 -12.75 14.74
N VAL A 337 49.45 -13.89 15.00
CA VAL A 337 50.09 -15.09 15.52
C VAL A 337 51.18 -15.60 14.56
N LEU A 338 50.88 -15.67 13.26
CA LEU A 338 51.83 -16.13 12.25
C LEU A 338 53.07 -15.23 12.18
N LYS A 339 52.88 -13.90 12.14
CA LYS A 339 54.01 -12.94 12.17
C LYS A 339 54.87 -13.11 13.42
N ARG A 340 54.25 -13.30 14.59
CA ARG A 340 55.00 -13.56 15.83
C ARG A 340 55.81 -14.85 15.75
N LEU A 341 55.22 -15.92 15.22
CA LEU A 341 55.91 -17.21 15.02
C LEU A 341 57.07 -17.10 14.02
N GLU A 342 56.88 -16.39 12.90
CA GLU A 342 57.93 -16.14 11.91
C GLU A 342 59.08 -15.33 12.50
N GLU A 343 58.79 -14.24 13.23
CA GLU A 343 59.80 -13.43 13.91
C GLU A 343 60.61 -14.25 14.91
N LEU A 344 59.95 -15.13 15.67
CA LEU A 344 60.60 -16.05 16.59
C LEU A 344 61.46 -17.07 15.85
N ALA A 345 60.96 -17.68 14.79
CA ALA A 345 61.71 -18.63 13.97
C ALA A 345 62.97 -17.97 13.36
N VAL A 346 62.87 -16.73 12.88
CA VAL A 346 64.01 -15.95 12.36
C VAL A 346 65.02 -15.65 13.45
N LYS A 347 64.58 -15.30 14.68
CA LYS A 347 65.48 -15.05 15.82
C LYS A 347 66.21 -16.33 16.24
N LEU A 348 65.51 -17.46 16.31
CA LEU A 348 66.07 -18.75 16.74
C LEU A 348 66.99 -19.40 15.69
N ARG A 349 66.74 -19.16 14.39
CA ARG A 349 67.60 -19.69 13.30
C ARG A 349 68.93 -18.95 13.15
N LYS A 350 69.06 -17.72 13.65
CA LYS A 350 70.30 -16.94 13.51
C LYS A 350 71.36 -17.47 14.47
N PRO A 351 72.52 -17.95 13.97
CA PRO A 351 73.59 -18.42 14.84
C PRO A 351 74.16 -17.25 15.65
N ALA A 352 74.33 -17.44 16.97
CA ALA A 352 74.96 -16.46 17.83
C ALA A 352 76.48 -16.43 17.57
N SER A 353 77.00 -15.31 17.08
CA SER A 353 78.44 -15.11 16.82
C SER A 353 79.16 -14.39 17.97
N THR A 354 78.41 -13.92 18.97
CA THR A 354 78.95 -13.28 20.18
C THR A 354 78.24 -13.77 21.43
N GLU A 355 78.92 -13.70 22.58
CA GLU A 355 78.36 -14.04 23.90
C GLU A 355 77.13 -13.18 24.23
N ALA A 356 77.13 -11.90 23.83
CA ALA A 356 75.98 -11.02 24.00
C ALA A 356 74.76 -11.47 23.17
N GLN A 357 74.98 -12.00 21.96
CA GLN A 357 73.90 -12.57 21.14
C GLN A 357 73.40 -13.88 21.71
N LEU A 358 74.27 -14.73 22.25
CA LEU A 358 73.89 -15.97 22.93
C LEU A 358 73.00 -15.67 24.14
N ALA A 359 73.42 -14.75 25.01
CA ALA A 359 72.66 -14.32 26.19
C ALA A 359 71.33 -13.63 25.84
N ALA A 360 71.20 -13.02 24.66
CA ALA A 360 69.93 -12.48 24.18
C ALA A 360 68.98 -13.58 23.67
N LEU A 361 69.53 -14.61 23.03
CA LEU A 361 68.80 -15.77 22.54
C LEU A 361 68.28 -16.63 23.70
N GLU A 362 69.10 -16.85 24.73
CA GLU A 362 68.70 -17.50 25.98
C GLU A 362 67.56 -16.74 26.69
N ARG A 363 67.66 -15.41 26.81
CA ARG A 363 66.56 -14.60 27.36
C ARG A 363 65.29 -14.69 26.53
N THR A 364 65.42 -14.79 25.20
CA THR A 364 64.26 -14.95 24.31
C THR A 364 63.61 -16.32 24.48
N LEU A 365 64.42 -17.39 24.65
CA LEU A 365 63.94 -18.74 24.93
C LEU A 365 63.23 -18.84 26.28
N VAL A 366 63.82 -18.28 27.34
CA VAL A 366 63.20 -18.23 28.68
C VAL A 366 61.86 -17.48 28.63
N GLY A 367 61.80 -16.29 28.02
CA GLY A 367 60.53 -15.56 27.89
C GLY A 367 59.48 -16.25 27.01
N LEU A 368 59.93 -17.09 26.06
CA LEU A 368 59.06 -17.95 25.25
C LEU A 368 58.45 -19.08 26.08
N GLU A 369 59.27 -19.74 26.90
CA GLU A 369 58.86 -20.82 27.79
C GLU A 369 57.96 -20.34 28.92
N GLU A 370 58.22 -19.15 29.45
CA GLU A 370 57.46 -18.61 30.59
C GLU A 370 56.06 -18.11 30.18
N GLU A 371 55.92 -17.39 29.07
CA GLU A 371 54.65 -16.73 28.74
C GLU A 371 54.36 -16.65 27.22
N GLY A 372 55.40 -16.61 26.39
CA GLY A 372 55.26 -16.29 24.96
C GLY A 372 54.53 -17.38 24.15
N LEU A 373 54.84 -18.66 24.38
CA LEU A 373 54.32 -19.77 23.59
C LEU A 373 52.86 -20.08 23.97
N GLU A 374 52.56 -20.15 25.26
CA GLU A 374 51.21 -20.42 25.77
C GLU A 374 50.21 -19.37 25.30
N ALA A 375 50.56 -18.08 25.41
CA ALA A 375 49.69 -17.00 24.94
C ALA A 375 49.42 -17.06 23.43
N MET A 376 50.40 -17.44 22.60
CA MET A 376 50.19 -17.60 21.14
C MET A 376 49.29 -18.81 20.83
N PHE A 377 49.46 -19.92 21.55
CA PHE A 377 48.58 -21.08 21.41
C PHE A 377 47.15 -20.77 21.86
N GLU A 378 46.97 -20.05 22.95
CA GLU A 378 45.64 -19.61 23.39
C GLU A 378 44.98 -18.70 22.35
N GLU A 379 45.71 -17.74 21.77
CA GLU A 379 45.20 -16.86 20.71
C GLU A 379 44.78 -17.68 19.47
N PHE A 380 45.56 -18.66 19.06
CA PHE A 380 45.22 -19.55 17.95
C PHE A 380 44.02 -20.47 18.24
N GLN A 381 44.00 -21.08 19.44
CA GLN A 381 42.87 -21.90 19.89
C GLN A 381 41.58 -21.08 19.94
N GLU A 382 41.68 -19.81 20.28
CA GLU A 382 40.54 -18.91 20.27
C GLU A 382 39.98 -18.67 18.86
N CYS A 383 40.85 -18.48 17.86
CA CYS A 383 40.42 -18.43 16.45
C CYS A 383 39.69 -19.71 16.03
N LEU A 384 40.21 -20.89 16.40
CA LEU A 384 39.57 -22.18 16.09
C LEU A 384 38.17 -22.28 16.73
N ARG A 385 38.01 -21.88 17.99
CA ARG A 385 36.70 -21.90 18.67
C ARG A 385 35.68 -20.98 18.01
N TRP A 386 36.11 -19.83 17.48
CA TRP A 386 35.23 -18.95 16.71
C TRP A 386 34.85 -19.57 15.37
N GLN A 387 35.78 -20.27 14.71
CA GLN A 387 35.49 -21.00 13.47
C GLN A 387 34.50 -22.15 13.71
N ASP A 388 34.68 -22.92 14.79
CA ASP A 388 33.73 -23.95 15.21
C ASP A 388 32.34 -23.34 15.47
N ALA A 389 32.28 -22.19 16.14
CA ALA A 389 31.00 -21.50 16.40
C ALA A 389 30.29 -21.04 15.11
N LEU A 390 31.02 -20.62 14.08
CA LEU A 390 30.44 -20.31 12.76
C LEU A 390 29.91 -21.57 12.08
N PHE A 391 30.65 -22.67 12.15
CA PHE A 391 30.26 -23.95 11.57
C PHE A 391 28.98 -24.51 12.23
N ASP A 392 28.91 -24.49 13.56
CA ASP A 392 27.76 -24.97 14.34
C ASP A 392 26.46 -24.19 14.07
N LEU A 393 26.55 -23.01 13.45
CA LEU A 393 25.42 -22.14 13.14
C LEU A 393 25.12 -22.08 11.63
N ASP A 394 25.69 -23.01 10.85
CA ASP A 394 25.56 -23.07 9.38
C ASP A 394 26.02 -21.79 8.65
N LEU A 395 26.89 -21.00 9.29
CA LEU A 395 27.49 -19.80 8.71
C LEU A 395 28.81 -20.15 8.01
N ILE A 396 28.72 -21.01 7.00
CA ILE A 396 29.88 -21.59 6.31
C ILE A 396 30.74 -20.48 5.70
N VAL A 397 32.02 -20.47 6.08
CA VAL A 397 33.07 -19.60 5.53
C VAL A 397 33.58 -20.21 4.22
N GLY A 398 33.67 -19.41 3.17
CA GLY A 398 34.09 -19.90 1.85
C GLY A 398 35.56 -20.39 1.84
N PRO A 399 35.95 -21.29 0.92
CA PRO A 399 37.32 -21.76 0.82
C PRO A 399 38.33 -20.64 0.53
N GLU A 400 37.93 -19.57 -0.18
CA GLU A 400 38.76 -18.38 -0.43
C GLU A 400 38.99 -17.53 0.83
N GLU A 401 38.01 -17.51 1.74
CA GLU A 401 38.12 -16.81 3.03
C GLU A 401 38.96 -17.64 4.03
N LEU A 402 38.90 -18.97 3.92
CA LEU A 402 39.74 -19.91 4.67
C LEU A 402 41.17 -19.99 4.14
N SER A 403 41.40 -19.84 2.84
CA SER A 403 42.75 -19.98 2.25
C SER A 403 43.71 -18.91 2.78
N LEU A 404 43.23 -17.71 3.12
CA LEU A 404 44.05 -16.69 3.79
C LEU A 404 44.52 -17.10 5.19
N VAL A 405 43.79 -17.99 5.88
CA VAL A 405 44.17 -18.54 7.19
C VAL A 405 45.14 -19.72 7.04
N TYR A 406 45.03 -20.50 5.96
CA TYR A 406 45.81 -21.73 5.75
C TYR A 406 46.99 -21.62 4.78
N GLU A 407 46.99 -20.67 3.84
CA GLU A 407 48.07 -20.45 2.86
C GLU A 407 49.15 -19.48 3.39
N THR A 408 48.87 -18.76 4.48
CA THR A 408 49.87 -17.96 5.20
C THR A 408 50.53 -18.71 6.36
N ALA A 409 50.06 -19.92 6.68
CA ALA A 409 50.69 -20.87 7.61
C ALA A 409 51.56 -21.88 6.86
#